data_AF-A0AAE1YNG2-F1
#
_entry.id   AF-A0AAE1YNG2-F1
#
_cell.length_a   1.000
_cell.length_b   1.000
_cell.length_c   1.000
_cell.angle_alpha   90.00
_cell.angle_beta   90.00
_cell.angle_gamma   90.00
#
_symmetry.space_group_name_H-M   'P 1'
#
loop_
_entity.id
_entity.type
_entity.pdbx_description
1 polymer ?
#
loop_
_entity_poly.entity_id
_entity_poly.type
_entity_poly.pdbx_seq_one_letter_code
_entity_poly.pdbx_strand_id
1 'polypeptide(L)'
;MVSAPHVCMHPHPLLLYRRAASAAALRMLSSSTSPPNPNPSLAIFHPTMTKPTSEIPTKFPLFSDSSQALFNSQTLALSRSFATSSKPISIGVNCENLECPLVVVSFYKFADFPDHADLRKPLKELCERLRVSGGIILAPEGINGSICGTRDAVEEVLAFIQADDRLKGLRRIESPVSPEEEAIHHGHMSASPLAAGEDAPFRWDHVRVKLKKEIVTLGMPSVSPIERVGTYVGPKEWNELISDPDTVVIDVRNDYETRIGKFKGAVDPCTTAFREFPSWVDDRFKLNQPDDQINPAGSTQTTADQIEETKKKMPRVAMYCTGGIRCEKASSFLLSKGFKEVYHLQGGILKYLEEVPKNKSLWEGECFVFDKRVSVEHGLVQGTYKLCYGCKQPVSDADMEAPEWEYGVSCPYCYSSKSEEEKERARARQRQFERWGIIGGPDKGRKPAKPPASKERNTKQMSSSI
;
A
#
# COMPACT_ATOMS: atom_id res chain seq x y z
N MET A 1 -27.37 -26.04 -9.41
CA MET A 1 -26.72 -25.66 -10.68
C MET A 1 -26.73 -24.15 -10.77
N VAL A 2 -25.61 -23.50 -10.46
CA VAL A 2 -25.48 -22.04 -10.45
C VAL A 2 -24.78 -21.59 -11.72
N SER A 3 -25.30 -20.56 -12.38
CA SER A 3 -24.78 -20.05 -13.66
C SER A 3 -23.35 -19.51 -13.51
N ALA A 4 -22.58 -19.62 -14.60
CA ALA A 4 -21.18 -19.22 -14.68
C ALA A 4 -20.93 -17.77 -14.23
N PRO A 5 -19.75 -17.46 -13.66
CA PRO A 5 -19.42 -16.11 -13.23
C PRO A 5 -19.32 -15.15 -14.43
N HIS A 6 -20.07 -14.06 -14.38
CA HIS A 6 -19.86 -12.93 -15.29
C HIS A 6 -18.50 -12.29 -14.99
N VAL A 7 -17.49 -12.69 -15.78
CA VAL A 7 -16.26 -11.92 -15.94
C VAL A 7 -16.62 -10.61 -16.63
N CYS A 8 -16.39 -9.48 -15.97
CA CYS A 8 -16.62 -8.18 -16.58
C CYS A 8 -15.47 -7.84 -17.53
N MET A 9 -15.59 -8.26 -18.79
CA MET A 9 -14.74 -7.73 -19.86
C MET A 9 -15.29 -6.39 -20.31
N HIS A 10 -14.67 -5.29 -19.84
CA HIS A 10 -14.85 -4.01 -20.52
C HIS A 10 -14.22 -4.07 -21.92
N PRO A 11 -14.89 -3.54 -22.96
CA PRO A 11 -14.38 -3.62 -24.31
C PRO A 11 -13.16 -2.72 -24.51
N HIS A 12 -12.06 -3.30 -25.00
CA HIS A 12 -10.94 -2.54 -25.56
C HIS A 12 -11.42 -1.66 -26.74
N PRO A 13 -11.11 -0.35 -26.76
CA PRO A 13 -11.47 0.52 -27.87
C PRO A 13 -10.41 0.45 -28.99
N LEU A 14 -10.31 -0.67 -29.69
CA LEU A 14 -9.54 -0.78 -30.93
C LEU A 14 -10.29 -1.56 -32.02
N LEU A 15 -10.16 -1.07 -33.27
CA LEU A 15 -10.57 -1.69 -34.54
C LEU A 15 -12.06 -1.71 -34.91
N LEU A 16 -12.60 -0.54 -35.32
CA LEU A 16 -13.57 -0.46 -36.42
C LEU A 16 -13.26 0.71 -37.37
N TYR A 17 -12.37 0.47 -38.35
CA TYR A 17 -12.25 1.32 -39.54
C TYR A 17 -12.46 0.48 -40.80
N ARG A 18 -13.73 0.40 -41.26
CA ARG A 18 -14.03 -0.05 -42.63
C ARG A 18 -13.57 1.05 -43.61
N ARG A 19 -12.59 0.73 -44.45
CA ARG A 19 -12.24 1.59 -45.60
C ARG A 19 -13.33 1.50 -46.66
N ALA A 20 -13.98 2.63 -46.96
CA ALA A 20 -14.63 2.83 -48.25
C ALA A 20 -13.55 3.22 -49.29
N ALA A 21 -13.65 2.67 -50.50
CA ALA A 21 -12.71 2.97 -51.57
C ALA A 21 -13.12 4.22 -52.35
N SER A 22 -12.14 4.99 -52.79
CA SER A 22 -12.24 5.76 -54.04
C SER A 22 -10.84 6.01 -54.61
N ALA A 23 -10.71 6.03 -55.93
CA ALA A 23 -9.44 5.88 -56.64
C ALA A 23 -8.91 7.19 -57.25
N ALA A 24 -7.58 7.35 -57.28
CA ALA A 24 -6.89 8.27 -58.20
C ALA A 24 -5.41 7.90 -58.42
N ALA A 25 -5.15 7.27 -59.58
CA ALA A 25 -4.00 7.45 -60.48
C ALA A 25 -2.53 7.64 -60.00
N LEU A 26 -1.68 6.71 -60.46
CA LEU A 26 -0.34 6.90 -61.07
C LEU A 26 0.76 7.72 -60.35
N ARG A 27 1.86 7.04 -59.96
CA ARG A 27 3.04 6.85 -60.87
C ARG A 27 4.05 5.81 -60.33
N MET A 28 4.80 5.24 -61.27
CA MET A 28 5.88 4.25 -61.09
C MET A 28 7.04 4.79 -60.23
N LEU A 29 7.72 3.91 -59.49
CA LEU A 29 9.14 3.58 -59.71
C LEU A 29 9.54 2.30 -58.93
N SER A 30 10.55 1.59 -59.44
CA SER A 30 10.86 0.19 -59.09
C SER A 30 12.28 0.00 -58.53
N SER A 31 12.41 -0.85 -57.51
CA SER A 31 13.55 -1.75 -57.21
C SER A 31 13.28 -2.44 -55.87
N SER A 32 13.16 -3.76 -55.71
CA SER A 32 14.03 -4.89 -56.07
C SER A 32 15.33 -4.99 -55.26
N THR A 33 15.31 -5.75 -54.16
CA THR A 33 16.20 -6.93 -53.96
C THR A 33 15.81 -7.70 -52.69
N SER A 34 16.00 -9.02 -52.73
CA SER A 34 15.75 -9.96 -51.62
C SER A 34 17.08 -10.70 -51.30
N PRO A 35 17.16 -11.49 -50.21
CA PRO A 35 18.40 -11.63 -49.42
C PRO A 35 19.23 -12.87 -49.79
N PRO A 36 20.33 -13.10 -49.05
CA PRO A 36 20.72 -14.47 -48.74
C PRO A 36 20.97 -14.72 -47.24
N ASN A 37 20.50 -15.88 -46.80
CA ASN A 37 21.01 -16.63 -45.64
C ASN A 37 21.85 -17.79 -46.21
N PRO A 38 22.97 -18.21 -45.60
CA PRO A 38 23.04 -19.63 -45.24
C PRO A 38 23.89 -19.99 -43.99
N ASN A 39 23.51 -21.10 -43.35
CA ASN A 39 24.38 -21.90 -42.47
C ASN A 39 25.49 -22.62 -43.28
N PRO A 40 26.56 -23.11 -42.62
CA PRO A 40 26.68 -24.57 -42.47
C PRO A 40 27.15 -25.03 -41.06
N SER A 41 27.46 -26.32 -40.91
CA SER A 41 27.35 -27.09 -39.66
C SER A 41 28.55 -28.00 -39.31
N LEU A 42 28.49 -28.60 -38.09
CA LEU A 42 29.11 -29.87 -37.61
C LEU A 42 30.59 -29.97 -37.18
N ALA A 43 30.78 -30.37 -35.90
CA ALA A 43 31.70 -31.41 -35.35
C ALA A 43 31.67 -31.34 -33.80
N ILE A 44 31.02 -32.22 -33.03
CA ILE A 44 31.42 -33.57 -32.56
C ILE A 44 32.84 -33.65 -31.96
N PHE A 45 32.92 -33.83 -30.63
CA PHE A 45 33.91 -34.71 -29.95
C PHE A 45 33.46 -35.05 -28.50
N HIS A 46 33.63 -36.32 -28.11
CA HIS A 46 33.53 -36.85 -26.72
C HIS A 46 34.95 -37.15 -26.19
N PRO A 47 35.22 -37.18 -24.86
CA PRO A 47 35.29 -38.49 -24.18
C PRO A 47 34.94 -38.57 -22.66
N THR A 48 34.33 -39.70 -22.29
CA THR A 48 34.44 -40.55 -21.06
C THR A 48 34.83 -40.03 -19.65
N MET A 49 33.88 -40.16 -18.72
CA MET A 49 33.90 -40.92 -17.43
C MET A 49 35.22 -41.30 -16.72
N THR A 50 35.33 -40.98 -15.41
CA THR A 50 35.94 -41.83 -14.35
C THR A 50 35.30 -41.58 -12.96
N LYS A 51 35.32 -42.61 -12.09
CA LYS A 51 34.83 -42.65 -10.68
C LYS A 51 36.00 -42.46 -9.69
N PRO A 52 35.81 -42.02 -8.43
CA PRO A 52 35.57 -42.93 -7.26
C PRO A 52 34.53 -42.39 -6.23
N THR A 53 33.60 -43.16 -5.65
CA THR A 53 33.68 -44.04 -4.44
C THR A 53 34.17 -43.41 -3.12
N SER A 54 33.20 -43.14 -2.22
CA SER A 54 33.16 -43.34 -0.73
C SER A 54 34.33 -42.96 0.18
N GLU A 55 34.05 -42.18 1.24
CA GLU A 55 33.99 -42.69 2.64
C GLU A 55 33.40 -41.66 3.65
N ILE A 56 33.09 -42.14 4.86
CA ILE A 56 32.42 -41.42 5.98
C ILE A 56 33.45 -41.15 7.10
N PRO A 57 33.38 -40.01 7.82
CA PRO A 57 33.24 -40.15 9.28
C PRO A 57 32.27 -39.15 9.95
N THR A 58 31.65 -39.63 11.02
CA THR A 58 30.79 -38.92 11.97
C THR A 58 31.60 -38.13 13.02
N LYS A 59 31.01 -37.05 13.60
CA LYS A 59 30.71 -36.92 15.06
C LYS A 59 30.24 -35.52 15.53
N PHE A 60 29.32 -35.53 16.51
CA PHE A 60 28.89 -34.43 17.40
C PHE A 60 29.93 -34.17 18.54
N PRO A 61 29.92 -33.03 19.30
CA PRO A 61 28.95 -32.71 20.40
C PRO A 61 28.40 -31.25 20.32
N LEU A 62 27.34 -30.79 21.02
CA LEU A 62 26.36 -31.37 21.97
C LEU A 62 26.73 -31.46 23.48
N PHE A 63 26.76 -30.30 24.18
CA PHE A 63 26.48 -30.07 25.63
C PHE A 63 26.13 -28.55 25.73
N SER A 64 24.97 -28.06 26.19
CA SER A 64 24.16 -28.21 27.42
C SER A 64 24.60 -27.34 28.62
N ASP A 65 23.79 -26.29 28.85
CA ASP A 65 23.32 -25.73 30.13
C ASP A 65 24.23 -25.33 31.32
N SER A 66 23.78 -24.22 31.90
CA SER A 66 23.79 -23.86 33.34
C SER A 66 25.09 -23.46 34.04
N SER A 67 25.14 -22.20 34.49
CA SER A 67 25.04 -21.91 35.94
C SER A 67 24.90 -20.40 36.20
N GLN A 68 24.10 -20.07 37.22
CA GLN A 68 24.06 -18.74 37.81
C GLN A 68 25.28 -18.55 38.73
N ALA A 69 25.66 -17.29 39.01
CA ALA A 69 25.51 -16.66 40.34
C ALA A 69 26.67 -15.73 40.77
N LEU A 70 26.26 -14.70 41.53
CA LEU A 70 27.00 -13.97 42.56
C LEU A 70 28.09 -12.95 42.17
N PHE A 71 27.66 -11.68 42.23
CA PHE A 71 28.27 -10.62 43.02
C PHE A 71 29.44 -11.03 43.93
N ASN A 72 30.50 -10.20 43.93
CA ASN A 72 30.98 -9.64 45.19
C ASN A 72 31.66 -8.27 45.00
N SER A 73 31.29 -7.32 45.85
CA SER A 73 31.91 -5.99 45.92
C SER A 73 33.08 -6.01 46.90
N GLN A 74 34.22 -5.42 46.54
CA GLN A 74 35.15 -4.86 47.53
C GLN A 74 35.69 -3.49 47.07
N THR A 75 35.34 -2.47 47.83
CA THR A 75 35.94 -1.14 47.83
C THR A 75 37.21 -1.14 48.69
N LEU A 76 38.27 -0.47 48.24
CA LEU A 76 39.29 0.12 49.12
C LEU A 76 40.01 1.28 48.39
N ALA A 77 40.50 2.25 49.16
CA ALA A 77 40.79 3.59 48.66
C ALA A 77 42.27 4.01 48.72
N LEU A 78 42.66 4.84 47.75
CA LEU A 78 43.66 5.92 47.82
C LEU A 78 45.01 5.69 48.53
N SER A 79 46.10 5.65 47.74
CA SER A 79 47.32 6.41 48.09
C SER A 79 48.08 6.90 46.86
N ARG A 80 48.91 7.93 47.05
CA ARG A 80 49.37 8.91 46.04
C ARG A 80 50.50 8.45 45.10
N SER A 81 50.41 8.94 43.87
CA SER A 81 51.51 9.49 43.04
C SER A 81 52.73 8.62 42.70
N PHE A 82 52.80 8.18 41.44
CA PHE A 82 53.98 8.38 40.59
C PHE A 82 53.54 8.63 39.13
N ALA A 83 54.22 9.54 38.43
CA ALA A 83 53.91 9.89 37.05
C ALA A 83 54.81 9.12 36.08
N THR A 84 54.23 8.26 35.25
CA THR A 84 54.89 7.68 34.08
C THR A 84 53.93 7.63 32.90
N SER A 85 54.43 7.99 31.72
CA SER A 85 53.66 8.09 30.48
C SER A 85 53.05 6.75 30.06
N SER A 86 51.73 6.69 29.98
CA SER A 86 51.00 5.68 29.21
C SER A 86 49.83 6.36 28.51
N LYS A 87 49.81 6.30 27.18
CA LYS A 87 48.72 6.83 26.34
C LYS A 87 47.38 6.25 26.84
N PRO A 88 46.29 7.03 26.91
CA PRO A 88 44.98 6.42 27.13
C PRO A 88 44.69 5.48 25.97
N ILE A 89 44.48 4.20 26.26
CA ILE A 89 43.77 3.33 25.35
C ILE A 89 42.33 3.79 25.41
N SER A 90 41.98 4.72 24.53
CA SER A 90 40.60 4.96 24.17
C SER A 90 40.05 3.63 23.66
N ILE A 91 39.23 2.95 24.45
CA ILE A 91 38.24 2.01 23.90
C ILE A 91 37.19 2.89 23.22
N GLY A 92 37.61 3.47 22.09
CA GLY A 92 36.69 4.00 21.11
C GLY A 92 35.96 2.79 20.56
N VAL A 93 34.75 2.58 21.05
CA VAL A 93 33.75 1.90 20.24
C VAL A 93 33.55 2.80 19.03
N ASN A 94 34.26 2.50 17.95
CA ASN A 94 34.01 3.10 16.64
C ASN A 94 32.60 2.67 16.23
N CYS A 95 31.60 3.43 16.67
CA CYS A 95 30.23 3.32 16.22
C CYS A 95 30.08 4.07 14.88
N GLU A 96 30.98 3.75 13.94
CA GLU A 96 30.87 4.14 12.55
C GLU A 96 30.32 2.91 11.81
N ASN A 97 29.09 3.05 11.30
CA ASN A 97 28.40 2.07 10.46
C ASN A 97 27.98 0.75 11.13
N LEU A 98 27.23 0.83 12.23
CA LEU A 98 26.07 -0.06 12.36
C LEU A 98 24.93 0.55 11.55
N GLU A 99 24.73 0.04 10.34
CA GLU A 99 23.50 0.28 9.57
C GLU A 99 22.35 -0.40 10.32
N CYS A 100 21.58 0.37 11.08
CA CYS A 100 20.39 -0.13 11.77
C CYS A 100 19.28 -0.33 10.74
N PRO A 101 18.87 -1.57 10.44
CA PRO A 101 17.97 -1.84 9.32
C PRO A 101 16.65 -1.11 9.50
N LEU A 102 16.16 -0.53 8.41
CA LEU A 102 14.88 0.14 8.37
C LEU A 102 13.75 -0.89 8.29
N VAL A 103 12.62 -0.53 8.88
CA VAL A 103 11.39 -1.33 8.86
C VAL A 103 10.21 -0.47 8.48
N VAL A 104 9.30 -1.01 7.65
CA VAL A 104 7.98 -0.42 7.45
C VAL A 104 7.00 -1.14 8.35
N VAL A 105 6.30 -0.41 9.22
CA VAL A 105 5.21 -0.96 10.03
C VAL A 105 3.89 -0.31 9.63
N SER A 106 2.98 -1.12 9.09
CA SER A 106 1.57 -0.77 8.88
C SER A 106 0.76 -1.20 10.10
N PHE A 107 -0.06 -0.32 10.65
CA PHE A 107 -0.80 -0.58 11.88
C PHE A 107 -2.18 0.10 11.92
N TYR A 108 -3.11 -0.46 12.69
CA TYR A 108 -4.37 0.19 13.01
C TYR A 108 -5.03 -0.38 14.27
N LYS A 109 -5.99 0.39 14.80
CA LYS A 109 -6.87 0.01 15.91
C LYS A 109 -8.16 0.83 15.83
N PHE A 110 -9.31 0.14 15.89
CA PHE A 110 -10.59 0.77 16.17
C PHE A 110 -10.74 0.95 17.69
N ALA A 111 -11.16 2.14 18.11
CA ALA A 111 -11.37 2.52 19.51
C ALA A 111 -12.33 3.73 19.58
N ASP A 112 -13.05 3.88 20.69
CA ASP A 112 -13.79 5.11 20.98
C ASP A 112 -12.80 6.19 21.43
N PHE A 113 -12.51 7.14 20.54
CA PHE A 113 -11.38 8.06 20.64
C PHE A 113 -11.78 9.51 20.27
N PRO A 114 -12.79 10.11 20.92
CA PRO A 114 -13.33 11.42 20.51
C PRO A 114 -12.28 12.54 20.55
N ASP A 115 -11.38 12.50 21.53
CA ASP A 115 -10.23 13.39 21.79
C ASP A 115 -9.00 13.13 20.89
N HIS A 116 -9.10 12.28 19.87
CA HIS A 116 -8.04 11.97 18.90
C HIS A 116 -7.24 13.17 18.34
N ALA A 117 -7.85 14.36 18.32
CA ALA A 117 -7.19 15.59 17.86
C ALA A 117 -5.97 15.98 18.73
N ASP A 118 -6.02 15.68 20.03
CA ASP A 118 -4.99 16.09 21.00
C ASP A 118 -3.70 15.28 20.84
N LEU A 119 -3.81 14.00 20.45
CA LEU A 119 -2.66 13.13 20.16
C LEU A 119 -1.87 13.59 18.92
N ARG A 120 -2.50 14.35 18.01
CA ARG A 120 -1.92 14.71 16.70
C ARG A 120 -0.58 15.44 16.80
N LYS A 121 -0.48 16.44 17.68
CA LYS A 121 0.72 17.26 17.84
C LYS A 121 1.88 16.46 18.46
N PRO A 122 1.75 15.85 19.67
CA PRO A 122 2.86 15.14 20.29
C PRO A 122 3.31 13.93 19.46
N LEU A 123 2.39 13.20 18.81
CA LEU A 123 2.75 12.10 17.90
C LEU A 123 3.56 12.59 16.69
N LYS A 124 3.21 13.74 16.12
CA LYS A 124 3.99 14.33 15.01
C LYS A 124 5.38 14.75 15.46
N GLU A 125 5.48 15.46 16.59
CA GLU A 125 6.75 15.95 17.14
C GLU A 125 7.67 14.78 17.55
N LEU A 126 7.11 13.69 18.07
CA LEU A 126 7.82 12.44 18.34
C LEU A 126 8.43 11.83 17.07
N CYS A 127 7.62 11.62 16.03
CA CYS A 127 8.10 11.07 14.76
C CYS A 127 9.14 11.98 14.09
N GLU A 128 8.97 13.31 14.14
CA GLU A 128 9.95 14.27 13.62
C GLU A 128 11.29 14.19 14.39
N ARG A 129 11.25 14.11 15.73
CA ARG A 129 12.44 13.92 16.58
C ARG A 129 13.18 12.62 16.25
N LEU A 130 12.44 11.53 16.06
CA LEU A 130 12.97 10.19 15.79
C LEU A 130 13.29 9.95 14.31
N ARG A 131 13.06 10.93 13.43
CA ARG A 131 13.19 10.82 11.97
C ARG A 131 12.31 9.73 11.34
N VAL A 132 11.27 9.30 12.04
CA VAL A 132 10.26 8.38 11.51
C VAL A 132 9.41 9.11 10.48
N SER A 133 9.22 8.49 9.32
CA SER A 133 8.43 9.03 8.21
C SER A 133 7.16 8.21 7.97
N GLY A 134 6.25 8.71 7.12
CA GLY A 134 5.05 8.00 6.71
C GLY A 134 3.74 8.73 7.02
N GLY A 135 2.64 7.99 7.04
CA GLY A 135 1.29 8.54 7.18
C GLY A 135 0.56 7.93 8.37
N ILE A 136 -0.01 8.79 9.22
CA ILE A 136 -0.89 8.41 10.32
C ILE A 136 -2.20 9.17 10.17
N ILE A 137 -3.32 8.47 10.33
CA ILE A 137 -4.67 8.98 10.36
C ILE A 137 -5.23 8.77 11.76
N LEU A 138 -5.71 9.85 12.36
CA LEU A 138 -6.46 9.86 13.61
C LEU A 138 -7.90 10.25 13.30
N ALA A 139 -8.86 9.56 13.91
CA ALA A 139 -10.29 9.87 13.82
C ALA A 139 -10.99 9.50 15.14
N PRO A 140 -12.25 9.93 15.36
CA PRO A 140 -13.02 9.55 16.54
C PRO A 140 -13.16 8.03 16.74
N GLU A 141 -13.03 7.25 15.67
CA GLU A 141 -13.10 5.78 15.66
C GLU A 141 -11.73 5.07 15.82
N GLY A 142 -10.64 5.80 16.09
CA GLY A 142 -9.33 5.23 16.42
C GLY A 142 -8.16 5.74 15.58
N ILE A 143 -7.24 4.84 15.23
CA ILE A 143 -5.97 5.14 14.54
C ILE A 143 -5.68 4.15 13.39
N ASN A 144 -5.11 4.64 12.30
CA ASN A 144 -4.59 3.86 11.17
C ASN A 144 -3.29 4.52 10.67
N GLY A 145 -2.26 3.77 10.36
CA GLY A 145 -1.01 4.33 9.89
C GLY A 145 -0.10 3.35 9.17
N SER A 146 0.92 3.90 8.53
CA SER A 146 2.07 3.16 8.05
C SER A 146 3.28 4.08 8.15
N ILE A 147 4.33 3.61 8.84
CA ILE A 147 5.51 4.40 9.20
C ILE A 147 6.80 3.64 8.87
N CYS A 148 7.87 4.38 8.58
CA CYS A 148 9.21 3.85 8.32
C CYS A 148 10.25 4.57 9.17
N GLY A 149 11.20 3.81 9.71
CA GLY A 149 12.35 4.29 10.48
C GLY A 149 13.22 3.10 10.88
N THR A 150 14.25 3.35 11.70
CA THR A 150 14.98 2.25 12.36
C THR A 150 14.04 1.51 13.31
N ARG A 151 14.29 0.22 13.55
CA ARG A 151 13.43 -0.61 14.43
C ARG A 151 13.18 0.05 15.80
N ASP A 152 14.23 0.55 16.45
CA ASP A 152 14.10 1.20 17.77
C ASP A 152 13.23 2.47 17.73
N ALA A 153 13.39 3.30 16.70
CA ALA A 153 12.60 4.51 16.51
C ALA A 153 11.13 4.22 16.22
N VAL A 154 10.85 3.16 15.43
CA VAL A 154 9.49 2.71 15.15
C VAL A 154 8.85 2.11 16.41
N GLU A 155 9.56 1.31 17.20
CA GLU A 155 9.04 0.80 18.47
C GLU A 155 8.83 1.91 19.52
N GLU A 156 9.65 2.97 19.59
CA GLU A 156 9.37 4.14 20.47
C GLU A 156 8.05 4.84 20.07
N VAL A 157 7.78 4.99 18.77
CA VAL A 157 6.50 5.54 18.27
C VAL A 157 5.32 4.62 18.59
N LEU A 158 5.47 3.31 18.39
CA LEU A 158 4.40 2.34 18.68
C LEU A 158 4.15 2.17 20.19
N ALA A 159 5.19 2.30 21.02
CA ALA A 159 5.07 2.32 22.47
C ALA A 159 4.35 3.60 22.96
N PHE A 160 4.66 4.76 22.38
CA PHE A 160 3.94 6.01 22.67
C PHE A 160 2.45 5.91 22.29
N ILE A 161 2.11 5.34 21.14
CA ILE A 161 0.70 5.13 20.75
C ILE A 161 0.01 4.17 21.74
N GLN A 162 0.66 3.09 22.14
CA GLN A 162 0.09 2.09 23.08
C GLN A 162 0.16 2.49 24.56
N ALA A 163 0.70 3.67 24.88
CA ALA A 163 0.59 4.26 26.21
C ALA A 163 -0.86 4.71 26.51
N ASP A 164 -1.66 5.02 25.49
CA ASP A 164 -3.10 5.17 25.63
C ASP A 164 -3.77 3.78 25.72
N ASP A 165 -4.46 3.52 26.84
CA ASP A 165 -5.14 2.24 27.10
C ASP A 165 -6.10 1.81 25.99
N ARG A 166 -6.73 2.77 25.31
CA ARG A 166 -7.70 2.53 24.23
C ARG A 166 -7.01 2.00 22.97
N LEU A 167 -5.74 2.36 22.77
CA LEU A 167 -4.95 2.03 21.60
C LEU A 167 -4.05 0.79 21.81
N LYS A 168 -4.07 0.17 22.99
CA LYS A 168 -3.35 -1.07 23.28
C LYS A 168 -3.78 -2.23 22.37
N GLY A 169 -2.81 -3.07 22.02
CA GLY A 169 -3.04 -4.19 21.10
C GLY A 169 -3.32 -3.68 19.69
N LEU A 170 -2.49 -2.76 19.20
CA LEU A 170 -2.46 -2.37 17.78
C LEU A 170 -2.33 -3.63 16.92
N ARG A 171 -3.20 -3.77 15.91
CA ARG A 171 -2.91 -4.71 14.83
C ARG A 171 -1.79 -4.09 14.01
N ARG A 172 -0.64 -4.76 13.94
CA ARG A 172 0.52 -4.31 13.18
C ARG A 172 1.06 -5.44 12.30
N ILE A 173 1.60 -5.06 11.16
CA ILE A 173 2.43 -5.90 10.31
C ILE A 173 3.69 -5.15 9.95
N GLU A 174 4.82 -5.82 10.11
CA GLU A 174 6.14 -5.34 9.73
C GLU A 174 6.47 -5.82 8.31
N SER A 175 7.25 -5.05 7.59
CA SER A 175 7.88 -5.47 6.34
C SER A 175 9.34 -5.02 6.34
N PRO A 176 10.26 -5.85 5.81
CA PRO A 176 11.63 -5.44 5.62
C PRO A 176 11.72 -4.32 4.57
N VAL A 177 12.80 -3.55 4.66
CA VAL A 177 13.24 -2.55 3.68
C VAL A 177 14.54 -3.09 3.06
N SER A 178 14.68 -3.05 1.73
CA SER A 178 15.94 -3.45 1.08
C SER A 178 17.02 -2.37 1.21
N PRO A 179 18.33 -2.70 1.16
CA PRO A 179 19.40 -1.70 1.22
C PRO A 179 19.27 -0.59 0.16
N GLU A 180 18.75 -0.93 -1.03
CA GLU A 180 18.45 0.02 -2.10
C GLU A 180 17.33 1.01 -1.71
N GLU A 181 16.33 0.56 -0.94
CA GLU A 181 15.29 1.40 -0.35
C GLU A 181 15.82 2.22 0.84
N GLU A 182 16.78 1.69 1.61
CA GLU A 182 17.41 2.44 2.71
C GLU A 182 18.10 3.70 2.20
N ALA A 183 18.80 3.65 1.06
CA ALA A 183 19.35 4.84 0.41
C ALA A 183 18.28 5.91 0.09
N ILE A 184 17.06 5.48 -0.27
CA ILE A 184 15.90 6.35 -0.55
C ILE A 184 15.28 6.94 0.75
N HIS A 185 15.57 6.33 1.91
CA HIS A 185 15.18 6.79 3.24
C HIS A 185 16.31 7.52 4.01
N HIS A 186 17.58 7.35 3.63
CA HIS A 186 18.71 8.09 4.21
C HIS A 186 18.95 9.46 3.55
N GLY A 187 18.30 9.76 2.42
CA GLY A 187 18.27 11.08 1.79
C GLY A 187 17.62 12.23 2.60
N HIS A 188 17.42 12.04 3.90
CA HIS A 188 16.76 12.99 4.82
C HIS A 188 17.66 14.16 5.24
N MET A 189 18.02 15.01 4.27
CA MET A 189 18.37 16.39 4.57
C MET A 189 17.09 17.22 4.77
N SER A 190 17.14 18.21 5.66
CA SER A 190 16.00 19.13 5.97
C SER A 190 15.39 19.83 4.73
N ALA A 191 16.16 19.90 3.64
CA ALA A 191 15.68 20.30 2.33
C ALA A 191 15.17 19.09 1.50
N SER A 192 14.09 18.44 1.94
CA SER A 192 13.36 17.50 1.07
C SER A 192 13.03 18.19 -0.27
N PRO A 193 13.41 17.60 -1.41
CA PRO A 193 13.38 18.28 -2.69
C PRO A 193 12.00 18.12 -3.36
N LEU A 194 10.90 18.39 -2.65
CA LEU A 194 9.55 18.35 -3.22
C LEU A 194 8.63 19.39 -2.55
N ALA A 195 8.61 20.64 -3.06
CA ALA A 195 7.61 21.63 -2.66
C ALA A 195 6.35 21.57 -3.55
N ALA A 196 5.68 20.43 -3.49
CA ALA A 196 4.25 20.31 -3.77
C ALA A 196 3.53 19.99 -2.45
N GLY A 197 2.38 20.62 -2.22
CA GLY A 197 1.75 20.81 -0.90
C GLY A 197 1.55 19.57 -0.01
N GLU A 198 1.26 19.84 1.27
CA GLU A 198 1.16 18.89 2.40
C GLU A 198 0.23 17.67 2.15
N ASP A 199 -0.64 17.75 1.15
CA ASP A 199 -1.62 16.73 0.81
C ASP A 199 -1.22 15.71 -0.27
N ALA A 200 -0.07 15.84 -0.93
CA ALA A 200 0.36 14.89 -1.97
C ALA A 200 0.48 13.44 -1.43
N PRO A 201 -0.29 12.45 -1.93
CA PRO A 201 -0.18 11.05 -1.49
C PRO A 201 1.23 10.47 -1.73
N PHE A 202 1.60 9.41 -1.00
CA PHE A 202 2.88 8.66 -1.14
C PHE A 202 4.19 9.43 -0.80
N ARG A 203 4.10 10.64 -0.24
CA ARG A 203 5.24 11.37 0.38
C ARG A 203 5.67 10.73 1.71
N TRP A 204 6.78 10.00 1.70
CA TRP A 204 7.42 9.38 2.90
C TRP A 204 8.80 10.00 3.22
N ASP A 205 9.04 11.23 2.76
CA ASP A 205 10.16 12.10 3.13
C ASP A 205 9.91 12.85 4.47
N HIS A 206 8.69 12.77 5.00
CA HIS A 206 8.29 13.37 6.27
C HIS A 206 7.12 12.58 6.88
N VAL A 207 6.91 12.71 8.19
CA VAL A 207 5.70 12.21 8.86
C VAL A 207 4.51 13.12 8.59
N ARG A 208 3.32 12.53 8.39
CA ARG A 208 2.06 13.24 8.28
C ARG A 208 1.02 12.64 9.19
N VAL A 209 0.64 13.39 10.24
CA VAL A 209 -0.46 13.03 11.14
C VAL A 209 -1.70 13.84 10.76
N LYS A 210 -2.69 13.18 10.15
CA LYS A 210 -3.91 13.78 9.60
C LYS A 210 -5.13 13.45 10.45
N LEU A 211 -5.97 14.45 10.70
CA LEU A 211 -7.30 14.25 11.28
C LEU A 211 -8.29 13.90 10.16
N LYS A 212 -9.14 12.91 10.40
CA LYS A 212 -10.22 12.49 9.49
C LYS A 212 -11.49 12.15 10.29
N LYS A 213 -12.62 12.06 9.59
CA LYS A 213 -13.88 11.55 10.16
C LYS A 213 -13.84 10.04 10.40
N GLU A 214 -13.08 9.33 9.56
CA GLU A 214 -12.91 7.88 9.58
C GLU A 214 -11.43 7.56 9.35
N ILE A 215 -10.89 6.55 10.02
CA ILE A 215 -9.54 6.00 9.79
C ILE A 215 -9.47 5.17 8.49
N VAL A 216 -10.62 4.68 8.04
CA VAL A 216 -10.86 4.17 6.69
C VAL A 216 -12.28 4.54 6.25
N THR A 217 -12.40 5.29 5.15
CA THR A 217 -13.67 5.91 4.73
C THR A 217 -14.57 4.92 4.01
N LEU A 218 -15.52 4.32 4.75
CA LEU A 218 -16.67 3.61 4.17
C LEU A 218 -17.81 4.59 3.84
N GLY A 219 -17.86 5.77 4.49
CA GLY A 219 -18.93 6.74 4.32
C GLY A 219 -20.19 6.40 5.13
N MET A 220 -20.12 5.45 6.06
CA MET A 220 -21.22 4.94 6.89
C MET A 220 -20.85 5.07 8.38
N PRO A 221 -20.99 6.25 9.02
CA PRO A 221 -20.54 6.47 10.40
C PRO A 221 -21.26 5.63 11.46
N SER A 222 -22.43 5.06 11.14
CA SER A 222 -23.17 4.14 12.01
C SER A 222 -22.63 2.71 12.02
N VAL A 223 -21.64 2.38 11.16
CA VAL A 223 -21.04 1.05 11.08
C VAL A 223 -19.76 1.03 11.92
N SER A 224 -19.86 0.48 13.13
CA SER A 224 -18.75 0.39 14.09
C SER A 224 -18.19 -1.04 14.22
N PRO A 225 -16.92 -1.29 13.83
CA PRO A 225 -16.25 -2.57 14.09
C PRO A 225 -16.01 -2.89 15.57
N ILE A 226 -16.22 -1.90 16.46
CA ILE A 226 -16.14 -2.09 17.92
C ILE A 226 -17.35 -2.87 18.42
N GLU A 227 -18.53 -2.63 17.84
CA GLU A 227 -19.80 -3.26 18.26
C GLU A 227 -19.98 -4.65 17.67
N ARG A 228 -19.67 -4.82 16.38
CA ARG A 228 -19.89 -6.06 15.63
C ARG A 228 -18.96 -6.14 14.43
N VAL A 229 -18.26 -7.25 14.28
CA VAL A 229 -17.34 -7.51 13.17
C VAL A 229 -17.45 -8.97 12.72
N GLY A 230 -17.07 -9.27 11.48
CA GLY A 230 -17.07 -10.63 10.94
C GLY A 230 -16.04 -11.54 11.60
N THR A 231 -16.16 -12.83 11.31
CA THR A 231 -15.25 -13.87 11.82
C THR A 231 -13.87 -13.75 11.18
N TYR A 232 -12.84 -13.57 12.01
CA TYR A 232 -11.44 -13.60 11.57
C TYR A 232 -11.04 -15.02 11.17
N VAL A 233 -10.33 -15.14 10.06
CA VAL A 233 -9.78 -16.40 9.56
C VAL A 233 -8.29 -16.20 9.34
N GLY A 234 -7.46 -17.08 9.92
CA GLY A 234 -6.01 -16.97 9.84
C GLY A 234 -5.50 -17.32 8.43
N PRO A 235 -4.29 -16.86 8.05
CA PRO A 235 -3.68 -17.20 6.77
C PRO A 235 -3.65 -18.70 6.44
N LYS A 236 -3.52 -19.54 7.46
CA LYS A 236 -3.40 -21.00 7.34
C LYS A 236 -4.73 -21.68 7.02
N GLU A 237 -5.84 -21.22 7.59
CA GLU A 237 -7.19 -21.71 7.26
C GLU A 237 -7.79 -21.02 6.03
N TRP A 238 -7.28 -19.83 5.65
CA TRP A 238 -7.83 -19.00 4.58
C TRP A 238 -8.03 -19.75 3.26
N ASN A 239 -7.02 -20.54 2.85
CA ASN A 239 -7.07 -21.30 1.60
C ASN A 239 -8.20 -22.32 1.54
N GLU A 240 -8.56 -22.95 2.67
CA GLU A 240 -9.66 -23.91 2.75
C GLU A 240 -10.99 -23.19 2.53
N LEU A 241 -11.21 -22.09 3.25
CA LEU A 241 -12.41 -21.25 3.12
C LEU A 241 -12.62 -20.72 1.70
N ILE A 242 -11.57 -20.22 1.03
CA ILE A 242 -11.70 -19.65 -0.32
C ILE A 242 -11.67 -20.69 -1.44
N SER A 243 -11.41 -21.97 -1.12
CA SER A 243 -11.53 -23.08 -2.07
C SER A 243 -12.92 -23.74 -2.05
N ASP A 244 -13.73 -23.47 -1.03
CA ASP A 244 -15.12 -23.92 -0.94
C ASP A 244 -15.98 -23.22 -2.02
N PRO A 245 -16.63 -23.97 -2.93
CA PRO A 245 -17.43 -23.39 -4.02
C PRO A 245 -18.68 -22.63 -3.55
N ASP A 246 -19.14 -22.83 -2.31
CA ASP A 246 -20.26 -22.07 -1.72
C ASP A 246 -19.81 -20.75 -1.06
N THR A 247 -18.49 -20.48 -0.98
CA THR A 247 -17.93 -19.22 -0.49
C THR A 247 -17.81 -18.18 -1.60
N VAL A 248 -18.51 -17.05 -1.45
CA VAL A 248 -18.30 -15.87 -2.30
C VAL A 248 -17.08 -15.10 -1.79
N VAL A 249 -15.95 -15.22 -2.49
CA VAL A 249 -14.70 -14.51 -2.19
C VAL A 249 -14.75 -13.11 -2.81
N ILE A 250 -14.57 -12.06 -2.02
CA ILE A 250 -14.70 -10.66 -2.45
C ILE A 250 -13.43 -9.88 -2.10
N ASP A 251 -12.83 -9.25 -3.10
CA ASP A 251 -11.78 -8.26 -2.89
C ASP A 251 -12.40 -6.93 -2.45
N VAL A 252 -12.12 -6.42 -1.25
CA VAL A 252 -12.68 -5.12 -0.80
C VAL A 252 -11.73 -3.95 -1.08
N ARG A 253 -10.77 -4.15 -1.98
CA ARG A 253 -9.83 -3.12 -2.43
C ARG A 253 -10.37 -2.32 -3.62
N ASN A 254 -9.65 -1.27 -3.99
CA ASN A 254 -10.00 -0.50 -5.18
C ASN A 254 -9.46 -1.20 -6.45
N ASP A 255 -10.07 -0.91 -7.59
CA ASP A 255 -9.76 -1.42 -8.94
C ASP A 255 -8.25 -1.49 -9.25
N TYR A 256 -7.51 -0.47 -8.88
CA TYR A 256 -6.07 -0.37 -9.13
C TYR A 256 -5.20 -1.30 -8.29
N GLU A 257 -5.70 -1.73 -7.13
CA GLU A 257 -5.04 -2.70 -6.26
C GLU A 257 -5.35 -4.12 -6.73
N THR A 258 -6.58 -4.35 -7.20
CA THR A 258 -7.05 -5.63 -7.75
C THR A 258 -6.41 -5.94 -9.11
N ARG A 259 -6.14 -4.90 -9.93
CA ARG A 259 -5.49 -5.05 -11.25
C ARG A 259 -4.11 -5.71 -11.18
N ILE A 260 -3.32 -5.44 -10.14
CA ILE A 260 -1.91 -5.87 -10.08
C ILE A 260 -1.71 -7.22 -9.37
N GLY A 261 -2.73 -7.70 -8.68
CA GLY A 261 -2.75 -9.01 -8.06
C GLY A 261 -3.97 -9.20 -7.18
N LYS A 262 -4.45 -10.44 -7.04
CA LYS A 262 -5.65 -10.81 -6.28
C LYS A 262 -5.65 -12.28 -5.89
N PHE A 263 -6.57 -12.70 -5.04
CA PHE A 263 -6.83 -14.13 -4.83
C PHE A 263 -7.53 -14.76 -6.05
N LYS A 264 -7.10 -15.97 -6.41
CA LYS A 264 -7.70 -16.76 -7.48
C LYS A 264 -9.20 -16.93 -7.26
N GLY A 265 -9.99 -16.67 -8.30
CA GLY A 265 -11.46 -16.76 -8.25
C GLY A 265 -12.18 -15.63 -7.50
N ALA A 266 -11.45 -14.68 -6.90
CA ALA A 266 -12.08 -13.56 -6.18
C ALA A 266 -12.86 -12.63 -7.12
N VAL A 267 -14.05 -12.25 -6.64
CA VAL A 267 -14.90 -11.22 -7.23
C VAL A 267 -14.26 -9.86 -7.01
N ASP A 268 -14.06 -9.12 -8.10
CA ASP A 268 -13.66 -7.72 -8.09
C ASP A 268 -14.92 -6.84 -8.12
N PRO A 269 -15.14 -5.96 -7.12
CA PRO A 269 -16.21 -4.98 -7.15
C PRO A 269 -16.05 -3.86 -8.20
N CYS A 270 -14.85 -3.71 -8.77
CA CYS A 270 -14.47 -2.60 -9.67
C CYS A 270 -14.66 -1.20 -9.06
N THR A 271 -14.63 -1.07 -7.73
CA THR A 271 -14.78 0.22 -7.03
C THR A 271 -13.51 1.06 -7.17
N THR A 272 -13.64 2.33 -7.51
CA THR A 272 -12.52 3.30 -7.53
C THR A 272 -12.23 3.87 -6.13
N ALA A 273 -13.21 3.82 -5.24
CA ALA A 273 -13.08 4.20 -3.84
C ALA A 273 -13.92 3.29 -2.92
N PHE A 274 -13.35 2.84 -1.80
CA PHE A 274 -14.01 1.99 -0.80
C PHE A 274 -15.41 2.46 -0.33
N ARG A 275 -15.72 3.76 -0.41
CA ARG A 275 -17.06 4.32 -0.12
C ARG A 275 -18.16 3.83 -1.08
N GLU A 276 -17.80 3.26 -2.22
CA GLU A 276 -18.69 2.71 -3.25
C GLU A 276 -19.09 1.27 -2.93
N PHE A 277 -18.35 0.59 -2.04
CA PHE A 277 -18.58 -0.79 -1.65
C PHE A 277 -20.00 -1.05 -1.10
N PRO A 278 -20.62 -0.18 -0.27
CA PRO A 278 -21.99 -0.37 0.19
C PRO A 278 -23.01 -0.44 -0.96
N SER A 279 -22.89 0.45 -1.95
CA SER A 279 -23.75 0.45 -3.14
C SER A 279 -23.55 -0.81 -3.98
N TRP A 280 -22.30 -1.22 -4.18
CA TRP A 280 -22.00 -2.47 -4.90
C TRP A 280 -22.60 -3.70 -4.22
N VAL A 281 -22.55 -3.81 -2.89
CA VAL A 281 -23.20 -4.90 -2.13
C VAL A 281 -24.72 -4.87 -2.32
N ASP A 282 -25.33 -3.69 -2.18
CA ASP A 282 -26.77 -3.52 -2.33
C ASP A 282 -27.26 -3.92 -3.73
N ASP A 283 -26.52 -3.55 -4.78
CA ASP A 283 -26.83 -3.93 -6.17
C ASP A 283 -26.57 -5.42 -6.43
N ARG A 284 -25.39 -5.92 -6.04
CA ARG A 284 -24.95 -7.32 -6.26
C ARG A 284 -25.89 -8.32 -5.62
N PHE A 285 -26.35 -8.02 -4.40
CA PHE A 285 -27.26 -8.87 -3.65
C PHE A 285 -28.72 -8.39 -3.72
N LYS A 286 -29.03 -7.39 -4.53
CA LYS A 286 -30.38 -6.80 -4.74
C LYS A 286 -31.12 -6.52 -3.41
N LEU A 287 -30.44 -5.87 -2.47
CA LEU A 287 -30.95 -5.65 -1.11
C LEU A 287 -31.99 -4.53 -1.01
N ASN A 288 -32.07 -3.68 -2.05
CA ASN A 288 -32.98 -2.54 -2.11
C ASN A 288 -34.21 -2.80 -3.02
N GLN A 289 -34.47 -4.06 -3.39
CA GLN A 289 -35.72 -4.44 -4.05
C GLN A 289 -36.74 -4.85 -2.99
N PRO A 290 -37.97 -4.27 -2.95
CA PRO A 290 -39.03 -4.77 -2.10
C PRO A 290 -39.42 -6.21 -2.54
N ASP A 291 -39.85 -7.04 -1.59
CA ASP A 291 -40.28 -8.43 -1.85
C ASP A 291 -41.55 -8.53 -2.73
N ASP A 292 -42.16 -7.40 -3.08
CA ASP A 292 -43.40 -7.28 -3.87
C ASP A 292 -43.20 -7.46 -5.39
N GLN A 293 -42.89 -8.69 -5.82
CA GLN A 293 -43.39 -9.25 -7.10
C GLN A 293 -43.78 -10.74 -6.97
N ILE A 294 -44.47 -11.11 -5.89
CA ILE A 294 -45.31 -12.32 -5.90
C ILE A 294 -46.62 -11.95 -6.63
N ASN A 295 -46.79 -12.43 -7.86
CA ASN A 295 -48.03 -12.24 -8.62
C ASN A 295 -49.22 -12.90 -7.89
N PRO A 296 -50.26 -12.15 -7.47
CA PRO A 296 -51.44 -12.73 -6.83
C PRO A 296 -52.42 -13.25 -7.90
N ALA A 297 -52.05 -14.36 -8.55
CA ALA A 297 -52.85 -14.99 -9.62
C ALA A 297 -52.81 -16.52 -9.54
N GLY A 298 -53.18 -17.08 -8.38
CA GLY A 298 -53.25 -18.52 -8.17
C GLY A 298 -53.63 -18.87 -6.74
N SER A 299 -54.90 -19.18 -6.49
CA SER A 299 -55.39 -19.54 -5.17
C SER A 299 -54.92 -20.93 -4.73
N THR A 300 -54.20 -21.03 -3.61
CA THR A 300 -54.21 -22.21 -2.72
C THR A 300 -53.67 -21.82 -1.34
N GLN A 301 -54.11 -22.53 -0.31
CA GLN A 301 -53.77 -22.23 1.09
C GLN A 301 -52.30 -22.55 1.39
N THR A 302 -51.49 -21.51 1.51
CA THR A 302 -50.11 -21.56 2.04
C THR A 302 -50.16 -21.67 3.57
N THR A 303 -49.64 -22.77 4.13
CA THR A 303 -49.48 -22.91 5.59
C THR A 303 -48.37 -21.99 6.11
N ALA A 304 -48.35 -21.73 7.42
CA ALA A 304 -47.34 -20.86 8.04
C ALA A 304 -45.90 -21.31 7.76
N ASP A 305 -45.68 -22.61 7.58
CA ASP A 305 -44.38 -23.20 7.24
C ASP A 305 -43.85 -22.77 5.87
N GLN A 306 -44.74 -22.39 4.92
CA GLN A 306 -44.36 -21.91 3.58
C GLN A 306 -44.00 -20.41 3.55
N ILE A 307 -44.12 -19.69 4.68
CA ILE A 307 -43.76 -18.27 4.80
C ILE A 307 -42.28 -18.08 5.19
N GLU A 308 -41.61 -19.10 5.76
CA GLU A 308 -40.17 -19.02 6.03
C GLU A 308 -39.29 -19.19 4.78
N GLU A 309 -39.80 -19.84 3.73
CA GLU A 309 -38.97 -20.33 2.61
C GLU A 309 -38.66 -19.26 1.54
N THR A 310 -39.33 -18.11 1.57
CA THR A 310 -39.06 -16.97 0.67
C THR A 310 -37.99 -15.99 1.18
N LYS A 311 -37.48 -16.14 2.42
CA LYS A 311 -36.35 -15.34 2.89
C LYS A 311 -35.07 -15.71 2.13
N LYS A 312 -34.70 -14.83 1.19
CA LYS A 312 -33.45 -14.90 0.41
C LYS A 312 -32.24 -15.22 1.28
N LYS A 313 -31.79 -16.48 1.24
CA LYS A 313 -30.61 -16.93 1.98
C LYS A 313 -29.37 -16.20 1.45
N MET A 314 -28.82 -15.29 2.25
CA MET A 314 -27.55 -14.64 1.94
C MET A 314 -26.43 -15.69 1.89
N PRO A 315 -25.53 -15.65 0.90
CA PRO A 315 -24.45 -16.62 0.78
C PRO A 315 -23.38 -16.37 1.86
N ARG A 316 -22.51 -17.37 2.03
CA ARG A 316 -21.25 -17.22 2.75
C ARG A 316 -20.35 -16.25 2.00
N VAL A 317 -19.76 -15.30 2.71
CA VAL A 317 -18.86 -14.29 2.14
C VAL A 317 -17.51 -14.35 2.85
N ALA A 318 -16.42 -14.37 2.07
CA ALA A 318 -15.06 -14.23 2.55
C ALA A 318 -14.42 -12.97 1.94
N MET A 319 -13.97 -12.03 2.77
CA MET A 319 -13.40 -10.75 2.33
C MET A 319 -11.92 -10.61 2.68
N TYR A 320 -11.18 -9.93 1.81
CA TYR A 320 -9.78 -9.58 2.07
C TYR A 320 -9.43 -8.20 1.54
N CYS A 321 -8.39 -7.61 2.12
CA CYS A 321 -7.71 -6.42 1.63
C CYS A 321 -6.26 -6.42 2.12
N THR A 322 -5.48 -5.40 1.78
CA THR A 322 -4.03 -5.30 2.06
C THR A 322 -3.67 -5.68 3.50
N GLY A 323 -4.27 -5.04 4.50
CA GLY A 323 -3.95 -5.23 5.92
C GLY A 323 -5.14 -5.49 6.85
N GLY A 324 -6.32 -5.84 6.34
CA GLY A 324 -7.51 -6.18 7.13
C GLY A 324 -8.48 -5.03 7.48
N ILE A 325 -8.00 -3.79 7.65
CA ILE A 325 -8.82 -2.66 8.15
C ILE A 325 -10.14 -2.39 7.38
N ARG A 326 -10.15 -2.55 6.04
CA ARG A 326 -11.38 -2.41 5.23
C ARG A 326 -12.36 -3.56 5.48
N CYS A 327 -11.85 -4.77 5.69
CA CYS A 327 -12.67 -5.96 5.93
C CYS A 327 -13.41 -5.89 7.26
N GLU A 328 -12.82 -5.24 8.28
CA GLU A 328 -13.52 -4.99 9.54
C GLU A 328 -14.76 -4.12 9.31
N LYS A 329 -14.64 -2.95 8.67
CA LYS A 329 -15.83 -2.13 8.33
C LYS A 329 -16.80 -2.83 7.36
N ALA A 330 -16.28 -3.47 6.32
CA ALA A 330 -17.10 -4.16 5.33
C ALA A 330 -17.90 -5.31 5.97
N SER A 331 -17.30 -6.08 6.88
CA SER A 331 -17.98 -7.17 7.59
C SER A 331 -19.02 -6.66 8.58
N SER A 332 -18.73 -5.62 9.35
CA SER A 332 -19.71 -4.91 10.18
C SER A 332 -20.94 -4.48 9.36
N PHE A 333 -20.71 -3.91 8.18
CA PHE A 333 -21.77 -3.52 7.25
C PHE A 333 -22.56 -4.71 6.70
N LEU A 334 -21.91 -5.78 6.21
CA LEU A 334 -22.60 -7.00 5.74
C LEU A 334 -23.47 -7.65 6.84
N LEU A 335 -22.96 -7.73 8.07
CA LEU A 335 -23.72 -8.22 9.22
C LEU A 335 -24.93 -7.32 9.54
N SER A 336 -24.83 -6.00 9.35
CA SER A 336 -25.96 -5.07 9.48
C SER A 336 -27.04 -5.28 8.40
N LYS A 337 -26.65 -5.79 7.22
CA LYS A 337 -27.53 -6.12 6.08
C LYS A 337 -28.10 -7.56 6.16
N GLY A 338 -27.88 -8.28 7.26
CA GLY A 338 -28.48 -9.59 7.52
C GLY A 338 -27.70 -10.79 6.99
N PHE A 339 -26.46 -10.61 6.50
CA PHE A 339 -25.57 -11.73 6.23
C PHE A 339 -25.23 -12.42 7.56
N LYS A 340 -25.25 -13.76 7.57
CA LYS A 340 -24.94 -14.58 8.77
C LYS A 340 -23.50 -15.11 8.76
N GLU A 341 -23.00 -15.46 7.58
CA GLU A 341 -21.70 -16.10 7.37
C GLU A 341 -20.74 -15.11 6.71
N VAL A 342 -20.14 -14.23 7.52
CA VAL A 342 -19.23 -13.17 7.04
C VAL A 342 -17.85 -13.37 7.65
N TYR A 343 -16.91 -13.77 6.81
CA TYR A 343 -15.52 -14.09 7.16
C TYR A 343 -14.55 -13.08 6.54
N HIS A 344 -13.39 -12.89 7.17
CA HIS A 344 -12.33 -12.05 6.62
C HIS A 344 -10.92 -12.43 7.06
N LEU A 345 -9.97 -12.20 6.17
CA LEU A 345 -8.56 -12.57 6.33
C LEU A 345 -7.89 -11.74 7.44
N GLN A 346 -7.50 -12.40 8.52
CA GLN A 346 -6.83 -11.78 9.65
C GLN A 346 -5.44 -11.26 9.25
N GLY A 347 -5.22 -9.96 9.43
CA GLY A 347 -3.98 -9.28 8.99
C GLY A 347 -3.90 -9.03 7.48
N GLY A 348 -4.92 -9.40 6.70
CA GLY A 348 -5.00 -9.14 5.27
C GLY A 348 -3.98 -9.90 4.41
N ILE A 349 -3.86 -9.47 3.16
CA ILE A 349 -2.97 -10.07 2.16
C ILE A 349 -1.52 -10.07 2.65
N LEU A 350 -1.07 -9.00 3.33
CA LEU A 350 0.30 -8.91 3.83
C LEU A 350 0.61 -10.06 4.81
N LYS A 351 -0.27 -10.35 5.79
CA LYS A 351 -0.05 -11.47 6.72
C LYS A 351 -0.08 -12.83 6.01
N TYR A 352 -0.87 -12.94 4.95
CA TYR A 352 -0.90 -14.13 4.10
C TYR A 352 0.40 -14.34 3.31
N LEU A 353 0.94 -13.29 2.71
CA LEU A 353 2.21 -13.33 1.96
C LEU A 353 3.44 -13.55 2.85
N GLU A 354 3.34 -13.25 4.14
CA GLU A 354 4.33 -13.57 5.17
C GLU A 354 4.26 -15.06 5.60
N GLU A 355 3.06 -15.57 5.93
CA GLU A 355 2.91 -16.89 6.55
C GLU A 355 2.70 -18.06 5.59
N VAL A 356 2.12 -17.83 4.41
CA VAL A 356 1.74 -18.91 3.48
C VAL A 356 2.84 -19.10 2.41
N PRO A 357 3.47 -20.28 2.33
CA PRO A 357 4.50 -20.56 1.33
C PRO A 357 4.01 -20.33 -0.10
N LYS A 358 4.84 -19.70 -0.96
CA LYS A 358 4.51 -19.36 -2.36
C LYS A 358 3.99 -20.56 -3.18
N ASN A 359 4.45 -21.78 -2.90
CA ASN A 359 4.00 -23.01 -3.56
C ASN A 359 2.62 -23.54 -3.10
N LYS A 360 2.06 -23.01 -2.02
CA LYS A 360 0.69 -23.27 -1.52
C LYS A 360 -0.22 -22.04 -1.69
N SER A 361 0.29 -20.99 -2.31
CA SER A 361 -0.41 -19.71 -2.42
C SER A 361 -1.56 -19.79 -3.44
N LEU A 362 -2.69 -19.19 -3.08
CA LEU A 362 -3.80 -18.88 -3.99
C LEU A 362 -3.81 -17.39 -4.42
N TRP A 363 -2.77 -16.64 -4.00
CA TRP A 363 -2.52 -15.28 -4.46
C TRP A 363 -1.83 -15.27 -5.84
N GLU A 364 -2.37 -14.49 -6.77
CA GLU A 364 -1.87 -14.28 -8.14
C GLU A 364 -1.42 -12.81 -8.28
N GLY A 365 -0.24 -12.56 -8.86
CA GLY A 365 0.32 -11.20 -9.02
C GLY A 365 0.96 -10.62 -7.75
N GLU A 366 1.00 -9.30 -7.62
CA GLU A 366 1.65 -8.57 -6.52
C GLU A 366 0.63 -7.82 -5.63
N CYS A 367 0.96 -7.59 -4.36
CA CYS A 367 0.08 -6.88 -3.43
C CYS A 367 0.40 -5.38 -3.37
N PHE A 368 -0.55 -4.52 -3.76
CA PHE A 368 -0.39 -3.06 -3.67
C PHE A 368 -0.22 -2.57 -2.22
N VAL A 369 0.74 -1.69 -1.98
CA VAL A 369 1.02 -1.05 -0.67
C VAL A 369 1.04 0.47 -0.75
N PHE A 370 0.64 1.15 0.32
CA PHE A 370 0.38 2.59 0.34
C PHE A 370 1.63 3.46 0.62
N ASP A 371 2.78 3.02 0.13
CA ASP A 371 4.10 3.60 0.39
C ASP A 371 4.97 3.66 -0.89
N LYS A 372 6.28 3.96 -0.73
CA LYS A 372 7.20 4.12 -1.86
C LYS A 372 7.44 2.83 -2.66
N ARG A 373 7.22 1.65 -2.06
CA ARG A 373 7.45 0.35 -2.71
C ARG A 373 6.44 0.06 -3.80
N VAL A 374 5.25 0.68 -3.72
CA VAL A 374 4.07 0.50 -4.61
C VAL A 374 3.42 -0.87 -4.51
N SER A 375 4.22 -1.93 -4.51
CA SER A 375 3.78 -3.32 -4.36
C SER A 375 4.79 -4.17 -3.60
N VAL A 376 4.32 -5.33 -3.11
CA VAL A 376 5.16 -6.37 -2.49
C VAL A 376 4.78 -7.77 -2.99
N GLU A 377 5.76 -8.67 -2.97
CA GLU A 377 5.61 -10.11 -3.25
C GLU A 377 5.51 -10.96 -1.97
N HIS A 378 5.48 -12.30 -2.12
CA HIS A 378 5.69 -13.25 -1.02
C HIS A 378 6.97 -12.94 -0.24
N GLY A 379 6.90 -13.05 1.09
CA GLY A 379 7.98 -12.61 1.99
C GLY A 379 8.03 -11.09 2.21
N LEU A 380 7.06 -10.34 1.70
CA LEU A 380 6.93 -8.87 1.86
C LEU A 380 8.08 -8.04 1.28
N VAL A 381 8.86 -8.64 0.38
CA VAL A 381 9.88 -7.95 -0.42
C VAL A 381 9.22 -7.02 -1.44
N GLN A 382 9.89 -5.91 -1.80
CA GLN A 382 9.39 -4.98 -2.81
C GLN A 382 9.15 -5.68 -4.16
N GLY A 383 8.02 -5.37 -4.79
CA GLY A 383 7.62 -5.87 -6.10
C GLY A 383 8.08 -4.98 -7.28
N THR A 384 7.66 -5.35 -8.49
CA THR A 384 8.13 -4.72 -9.73
C THR A 384 7.44 -3.39 -10.04
N TYR A 385 6.15 -3.24 -9.71
CA TYR A 385 5.35 -2.08 -10.11
C TYR A 385 5.93 -0.73 -9.65
N LYS A 386 5.75 0.29 -10.47
CA LYS A 386 6.12 1.69 -10.18
C LYS A 386 4.87 2.56 -10.12
N LEU A 387 4.99 3.76 -9.55
CA LEU A 387 3.85 4.67 -9.41
C LEU A 387 3.81 5.65 -10.59
N CYS A 388 2.71 5.67 -11.35
CA CYS A 388 2.48 6.75 -12.28
C CYS A 388 2.32 8.07 -11.50
N TYR A 389 3.32 8.95 -11.57
CA TYR A 389 3.24 10.26 -10.92
C TYR A 389 2.07 11.12 -11.42
N GLY A 390 1.54 10.81 -12.60
CA GLY A 390 0.38 11.42 -13.22
C GLY A 390 -0.94 11.16 -12.48
N CYS A 391 -1.30 9.91 -12.23
CA CYS A 391 -2.60 9.51 -11.64
C CYS A 391 -2.50 8.80 -10.28
N LYS A 392 -1.27 8.52 -9.82
CA LYS A 392 -0.94 7.74 -8.60
C LYS A 392 -1.43 6.29 -8.63
N GLN A 393 -1.55 5.73 -9.84
CA GLN A 393 -1.84 4.32 -10.05
C GLN A 393 -0.57 3.50 -10.26
N PRO A 394 -0.55 2.21 -9.88
CA PRO A 394 0.54 1.30 -10.19
C PRO A 394 0.59 1.02 -11.70
N VAL A 395 1.80 1.03 -12.25
CA VAL A 395 2.16 0.72 -13.63
C VAL A 395 3.25 -0.36 -13.65
N SER A 396 3.08 -1.33 -14.54
CA SER A 396 4.08 -2.37 -14.83
C SER A 396 5.15 -1.85 -15.80
N ASP A 397 6.23 -2.61 -16.01
CA ASP A 397 7.23 -2.26 -17.02
C ASP A 397 6.62 -2.19 -18.43
N ALA A 398 5.70 -3.11 -18.78
CA ALA A 398 4.96 -3.07 -20.03
C ALA A 398 4.05 -1.83 -20.18
N ASP A 399 3.47 -1.32 -19.08
CA ASP A 399 2.72 -0.05 -19.10
C ASP A 399 3.64 1.16 -19.35
N MET A 400 4.93 1.06 -19.02
CA MET A 400 5.94 2.11 -19.24
C MET A 400 6.57 2.05 -20.64
N GLU A 401 6.37 0.96 -21.39
CA GLU A 401 6.74 0.83 -22.81
C GLU A 401 5.64 1.36 -23.77
N ALA A 402 4.43 1.60 -23.26
CA ALA A 402 3.29 2.03 -24.06
C ALA A 402 3.40 3.48 -24.58
N PRO A 403 2.88 3.81 -25.79
CA PRO A 403 2.92 5.17 -26.35
C PRO A 403 2.28 6.26 -25.48
N GLU A 404 1.34 5.88 -24.60
CA GLU A 404 0.64 6.75 -23.65
C GLU A 404 1.46 7.06 -22.37
N TRP A 405 2.59 6.38 -22.17
CA TRP A 405 3.51 6.64 -21.06
C TRP A 405 4.35 7.88 -21.32
N GLU A 406 4.31 8.81 -20.37
CA GLU A 406 5.22 9.94 -20.31
C GLU A 406 5.63 10.11 -18.84
N TYR A 407 6.93 9.88 -18.55
CA TYR A 407 7.45 9.86 -17.19
C TYR A 407 7.12 11.17 -16.45
N GLY A 408 6.56 11.06 -15.24
CA GLY A 408 6.10 12.23 -14.47
C GLY A 408 4.70 12.75 -14.83
N VAL A 409 4.11 12.31 -15.95
CA VAL A 409 3.00 12.99 -16.63
C VAL A 409 1.75 12.11 -16.79
N SER A 410 1.87 10.98 -17.50
CA SER A 410 0.76 10.10 -17.88
C SER A 410 1.20 8.64 -18.05
N CYS A 411 0.19 7.76 -18.08
CA CYS A 411 0.29 6.33 -18.37
C CYS A 411 -0.95 5.90 -19.16
N PRO A 412 -1.00 4.68 -19.73
CA PRO A 412 -2.17 4.16 -20.45
C PRO A 412 -3.50 4.38 -19.73
N TYR A 413 -3.53 4.18 -18.41
CA TYR A 413 -4.73 4.31 -17.57
C TYR A 413 -5.25 5.76 -17.39
N CYS A 414 -4.47 6.79 -17.70
CA CYS A 414 -4.87 8.19 -17.47
C CYS A 414 -4.52 9.16 -18.60
N TYR A 415 -3.96 8.68 -19.72
CA TYR A 415 -3.58 9.52 -20.84
C TYR A 415 -4.79 10.14 -21.55
N SER A 416 -5.86 9.35 -21.70
CA SER A 416 -7.14 9.78 -22.28
C SER A 416 -8.03 10.58 -21.33
N SER A 417 -7.92 10.34 -20.01
CA SER A 417 -8.75 11.00 -19.00
C SER A 417 -8.27 12.39 -18.59
N LYS A 418 -7.07 12.80 -19.04
CA LYS A 418 -6.42 14.06 -18.67
C LYS A 418 -6.44 15.06 -19.81
N SER A 419 -6.67 16.33 -19.49
CA SER A 419 -6.51 17.40 -20.47
C SER A 419 -5.02 17.66 -20.79
N GLU A 420 -4.73 18.24 -21.96
CA GLU A 420 -3.35 18.66 -22.29
C GLU A 420 -2.83 19.74 -21.32
N GLU A 421 -3.70 20.56 -20.73
CA GLU A 421 -3.30 21.50 -19.66
C GLU A 421 -2.84 20.76 -18.39
N GLU A 422 -3.50 19.66 -18.03
CA GLU A 422 -3.06 18.81 -16.90
C GLU A 422 -1.75 18.11 -17.18
N LYS A 423 -1.55 17.64 -18.42
CA LYS A 423 -0.28 17.03 -18.86
C LYS A 423 0.84 18.06 -18.88
N GLU A 424 0.62 19.26 -19.43
CA GLU A 424 1.63 20.32 -19.46
C GLU A 424 1.98 20.85 -18.06
N ARG A 425 1.00 20.95 -17.15
CA ARG A 425 1.28 21.23 -15.74
C ARG A 425 2.09 20.11 -15.08
N ALA A 426 1.91 18.86 -15.47
CA ALA A 426 2.74 17.75 -14.99
C ALA A 426 4.16 17.81 -15.56
N ARG A 427 4.33 18.04 -16.88
CA ARG A 427 5.64 18.28 -17.53
C ARG A 427 6.38 19.43 -16.87
N ALA A 428 5.70 20.54 -16.56
CA ALA A 428 6.28 21.68 -15.88
C ALA A 428 6.81 21.33 -14.48
N ARG A 429 6.10 20.50 -13.70
CA ARG A 429 6.58 19.98 -12.40
C ARG A 429 7.78 19.04 -12.58
N GLN A 430 7.73 18.16 -13.58
CA GLN A 430 8.80 17.21 -13.89
C GLN A 430 10.10 17.94 -14.25
N ARG A 431 10.03 18.93 -15.16
CA ARG A 431 11.16 19.80 -15.53
C ARG A 431 11.72 20.61 -14.35
N GLN A 432 10.91 20.95 -13.34
CA GLN A 432 11.40 21.58 -12.11
C GLN A 432 12.15 20.58 -11.22
N PHE A 433 11.61 19.37 -11.05
CA PHE A 433 12.24 18.30 -10.29
C PHE A 433 13.61 17.91 -10.90
N GLU A 434 13.66 17.68 -12.22
CA GLU A 434 14.92 17.37 -12.93
C GLU A 434 15.97 18.47 -12.80
N ARG A 435 15.57 19.75 -12.85
CA ARG A 435 16.50 20.88 -12.81
C ARG A 435 17.07 21.18 -11.43
N TRP A 436 16.25 21.05 -10.39
CA TRP A 436 16.57 21.55 -9.05
C TRP A 436 16.70 20.44 -8.00
N GLY A 437 16.42 19.20 -8.39
CA GLY A 437 15.87 18.20 -7.47
C GLY A 437 14.44 18.52 -7.03
N ILE A 438 14.02 19.80 -7.00
CA ILE A 438 12.82 20.26 -6.29
C ILE A 438 11.73 20.94 -7.14
N ILE A 439 10.51 20.41 -7.06
CA ILE A 439 9.28 21.09 -7.49
C ILE A 439 9.18 22.42 -6.74
N GLY A 440 9.03 23.54 -7.45
CA GLY A 440 9.04 24.89 -6.89
C GLY A 440 10.42 25.56 -6.81
N GLY A 441 11.50 24.87 -7.22
CA GLY A 441 12.87 25.42 -7.19
C GLY A 441 13.41 25.67 -5.76
N PRO A 442 14.56 26.36 -5.63
CA PRO A 442 15.20 26.64 -4.34
C PRO A 442 14.26 27.30 -3.32
N ASP A 443 13.38 28.20 -3.79
CA ASP A 443 12.42 28.95 -2.97
C ASP A 443 11.16 28.15 -2.60
N LYS A 444 11.07 26.86 -2.97
CA LYS A 444 9.92 25.99 -2.67
C LYS A 444 8.58 26.53 -3.17
N GLY A 445 8.59 27.30 -4.27
CA GLY A 445 7.41 27.98 -4.81
C GLY A 445 6.85 29.10 -3.92
N ARG A 446 7.56 29.55 -2.87
CA ARG A 446 7.19 30.77 -2.16
C ARG A 446 7.34 31.95 -3.12
N LYS A 447 6.31 32.83 -3.17
CA LYS A 447 6.48 34.14 -3.82
C LYS A 447 7.62 34.88 -3.10
N PRO A 448 8.55 35.53 -3.82
CA PRO A 448 9.52 36.41 -3.17
C PRO A 448 8.75 37.45 -2.35
N ALA A 449 9.23 37.72 -1.13
CA ALA A 449 8.63 38.74 -0.29
C ALA A 449 8.62 40.07 -1.07
N LYS A 450 7.46 40.74 -1.17
CA LYS A 450 7.42 42.09 -1.75
C LYS A 450 8.45 42.94 -0.98
N PRO A 451 9.37 43.65 -1.66
CA PRO A 451 10.24 44.58 -0.95
C PRO A 451 9.37 45.56 -0.17
N PRO A 452 9.78 45.96 1.04
CA PRO A 452 9.01 46.90 1.84
C PRO A 452 8.79 48.17 1.03
N ALA A 453 7.52 48.55 0.85
CA ALA A 453 7.18 49.71 0.04
C ALA A 453 7.94 50.94 0.58
N SER A 454 8.76 51.54 -0.27
CA SER A 454 9.49 52.77 0.04
C SER A 454 8.46 53.84 0.43
N LYS A 455 8.50 54.27 1.69
CA LYS A 455 7.71 55.41 2.17
C LYS A 455 8.29 56.71 1.59
N GLU A 456 8.09 56.92 0.30
CA GLU A 456 8.20 58.25 -0.28
C GLU A 456 7.08 59.11 0.32
N ARG A 457 7.47 59.97 1.26
CA ARG A 457 6.59 60.97 1.85
C ARG A 457 6.25 61.99 0.77
N ASN A 458 5.08 61.86 0.17
CA ASN A 458 4.57 62.87 -0.76
C ASN A 458 4.04 64.09 0.04
N THR A 459 4.95 64.98 0.45
CA THR A 459 4.62 66.23 1.17
C THR A 459 4.30 67.35 0.19
N LYS A 460 3.04 67.44 -0.23
CA LYS A 460 2.31 68.56 -0.89
C LYS A 460 0.95 67.98 -1.36
N GLN A 461 -0.23 68.55 -1.12
CA GLN A 461 -0.64 69.89 -0.66
C GLN A 461 -1.78 69.80 0.39
N MET A 462 -1.92 70.82 1.24
CA MET A 462 -3.19 71.17 1.89
C MET A 462 -3.62 72.57 1.42
N SER A 463 -4.83 72.66 0.85
CA SER A 463 -5.71 73.85 0.73
C SER A 463 -6.78 73.51 -0.32
N SER A 464 -8.08 73.77 -0.16
CA SER A 464 -8.79 74.46 0.94
C SER A 464 -10.31 74.31 0.80
N SER A 465 -11.00 74.20 1.93
CA SER A 465 -12.33 74.80 2.23
C SER A 465 -13.60 74.45 1.43
N ILE A 466 -14.67 74.21 2.22
CA ILE A 466 -16.11 74.10 1.91
C ILE A 466 -16.53 72.77 1.25
#